data_AF-A0A9D4V1L2-F1
#
_entry.id   AF-A0A9D4V1L2-F1
#
_cell.length_a   1.000
_cell.length_b   1.000
_cell.length_c   1.000
_cell.angle_alpha   90.00
_cell.angle_beta   90.00
_cell.angle_gamma   90.00
#
_symmetry.space_group_name_H-M   'P 1'
#
loop_
_entity.id
_entity.type
_entity.pdbx_description
1 polymer ?
#
loop_
_entity_poly.entity_id
_entity_poly.type
_entity_poly.pdbx_seq_one_letter_code
_entity_poly.pdbx_strand_id
1 'polypeptide(L)'
;MTTCRERWLTPPTEDSLTCEEESSLAHKPWETNLKVIGPDLVQFDQILLSGDQAKATNTSSLFGIKGDPPSGESSGGGQSDNAKCSYGFSSMRGKRAFMEDFYEARFALVEDHTVGLFGVFDGHGGSRAADYVQKNLFENLIKHPKFITDTKSAIVETYQQTDSEYLKHENSQHRDAGSTASTAVLVGDRLLVANVGDSRAVICRAGKAIALSTDHKPNRKDERQRIEKAGGVVMWAGTWRVGGVLAVSRAFGDRLLKQYVVAEPELQEEIINNEVEFLVLASDGLWDVVTNQDAVTMVQSIPDAEEAARKLTDEALRKGSADNITCIVVRFHNDVA
;
A
#
# COMPACT_ATOMS: atom_id res chain seq x y z
N MET A 1 1.10 -31.09 -42.91
CA MET A 1 0.63 -30.11 -43.92
C MET A 1 -0.65 -29.49 -43.38
N THR A 2 -0.53 -28.52 -42.47
CA THR A 2 -0.50 -27.07 -42.74
C THR A 2 -1.86 -26.53 -43.16
N THR A 3 -2.52 -25.77 -42.30
CA THR A 3 -2.82 -24.35 -42.58
C THR A 3 -3.31 -23.65 -41.32
N CYS A 4 -2.44 -22.77 -40.84
CA CYS A 4 -2.68 -21.70 -39.90
C CYS A 4 -3.56 -20.62 -40.56
N ARG A 5 -4.49 -20.01 -39.83
CA ARG A 5 -5.04 -18.69 -40.18
C ARG A 5 -5.21 -17.84 -38.93
N GLU A 6 -4.25 -16.95 -38.75
CA GLU A 6 -4.41 -15.68 -38.05
C GLU A 6 -5.27 -14.73 -38.89
N ARG A 7 -6.15 -13.94 -38.26
CA ARG A 7 -6.19 -12.48 -38.50
C ARG A 7 -7.05 -11.74 -37.48
N TRP A 8 -6.47 -10.64 -37.01
CA TRP A 8 -7.04 -9.60 -36.18
C TRP A 8 -7.92 -8.61 -36.98
N LEU A 9 -8.90 -8.03 -36.25
CA LEU A 9 -9.45 -6.66 -36.29
C LEU A 9 -10.24 -6.16 -37.53
N THR A 10 -11.44 -5.63 -37.25
CA THR A 10 -11.86 -4.25 -37.62
C THR A 10 -13.10 -3.83 -36.80
N PRO A 11 -13.16 -2.58 -36.28
CA PRO A 11 -14.38 -1.97 -35.70
C PRO A 11 -15.16 -1.17 -36.78
N PRO A 12 -16.43 -0.76 -36.52
CA PRO A 12 -17.19 0.06 -37.46
C PRO A 12 -16.86 1.57 -37.34
N THR A 13 -16.66 2.19 -38.51
CA THR A 13 -16.77 3.63 -38.84
C THR A 13 -18.27 4.00 -38.99
N GLU A 14 -18.79 5.23 -38.94
CA GLU A 14 -18.35 6.58 -39.34
C GLU A 14 -19.06 7.62 -38.44
N ASP A 15 -18.48 8.80 -38.26
CA ASP A 15 -19.21 10.05 -38.52
C ASP A 15 -18.23 11.22 -38.72
N SER A 16 -18.50 11.95 -39.80
CA SER A 16 -17.70 12.96 -40.45
C SER A 16 -17.85 14.35 -39.84
N LEU A 17 -16.75 15.06 -39.59
CA LEU A 17 -16.70 16.52 -39.67
C LEU A 17 -15.31 16.96 -40.18
N THR A 18 -15.33 17.58 -41.35
CA THR A 18 -14.22 18.20 -42.08
C THR A 18 -13.86 19.56 -41.50
N CYS A 19 -12.56 19.87 -41.41
CA CYS A 19 -12.00 21.20 -41.69
C CYS A 19 -10.52 21.05 -42.04
N GLU A 20 -10.19 21.41 -43.28
CA GLU A 20 -8.85 21.63 -43.80
C GLU A 20 -8.31 22.97 -43.29
N GLU A 21 -7.02 23.06 -42.96
CA GLU A 21 -6.05 23.87 -43.71
C GLU A 21 -4.64 23.77 -43.12
N GLU A 22 -3.68 23.82 -44.03
CA GLU A 22 -2.25 23.56 -43.90
C GLU A 22 -1.48 24.65 -43.14
N SER A 23 -0.38 24.28 -42.49
CA SER A 23 0.89 24.99 -42.77
C SER A 23 2.09 24.11 -42.41
N SER A 24 2.97 23.99 -43.38
CA SER A 24 4.24 23.29 -43.37
C SER A 24 5.31 24.11 -42.63
N LEU A 25 6.26 23.43 -41.96
CA LEU A 25 7.66 23.83 -41.86
C LEU A 25 8.49 22.67 -41.28
N ALA A 26 9.47 22.22 -42.07
CA ALA A 26 10.43 21.17 -41.75
C ALA A 26 11.74 21.76 -41.16
N HIS A 27 12.56 20.85 -40.59
CA HIS A 27 13.97 20.99 -40.17
C HIS A 27 14.21 21.54 -38.75
N LYS A 28 15.02 20.96 -37.86
CA LYS A 28 16.17 20.02 -37.92
C LYS A 28 16.38 19.37 -36.52
N PRO A 29 17.14 18.27 -36.40
CA PRO A 29 17.29 17.49 -35.17
C PRO A 29 18.28 18.15 -34.19
N TRP A 30 18.02 18.03 -32.89
CA TRP A 30 19.00 18.35 -31.85
C TRP A 30 19.70 17.07 -31.41
N GLU A 31 21.02 17.08 -31.53
CA GLU A 31 21.91 15.99 -31.15
C GLU A 31 22.12 15.94 -29.64
N THR A 32 22.12 14.72 -29.12
CA THR A 32 22.50 14.32 -27.77
C THR A 32 23.97 14.63 -27.46
N ASN A 33 24.23 15.37 -26.39
CA ASN A 33 25.56 15.43 -25.76
C ASN A 33 25.57 14.55 -24.50
N LEU A 34 25.86 13.26 -24.69
CA LEU A 34 26.27 12.34 -23.64
C LEU A 34 27.74 12.65 -23.27
N LYS A 35 27.97 13.15 -22.05
CA LYS A 35 29.30 13.14 -21.43
C LYS A 35 29.38 11.91 -20.52
N VAL A 36 30.10 10.89 -20.98
CA VAL A 36 30.60 9.80 -20.16
C VAL A 36 31.73 10.37 -19.30
N ILE A 37 31.54 10.42 -17.98
CA ILE A 37 32.61 10.68 -17.01
C ILE A 37 32.82 9.35 -16.26
N GLY A 38 34.03 8.80 -16.37
CA GLY A 38 34.45 7.56 -15.73
C GLY A 38 34.62 7.67 -14.22
N PRO A 39 34.99 6.57 -13.55
CA PRO A 39 34.75 6.36 -12.12
C PRO A 39 35.92 6.86 -11.27
N ASP A 40 35.67 7.85 -10.41
CA ASP A 40 36.61 8.19 -9.34
C ASP A 40 36.15 7.56 -8.02
N LEU A 41 37.02 6.66 -7.55
CA LEU A 41 36.98 5.96 -6.28
C LEU A 41 37.19 6.96 -5.14
N VAL A 42 36.23 7.05 -4.21
CA VAL A 42 36.41 7.78 -2.96
C VAL A 42 36.92 6.81 -1.89
N GLN A 43 38.15 7.05 -1.47
CA GLN A 43 38.82 6.42 -0.35
C GLN A 43 38.42 7.13 0.94
N PHE A 44 37.88 6.40 1.93
CA PHE A 44 37.57 6.95 3.26
C PHE A 44 38.77 6.77 4.19
N ASP A 45 39.34 7.89 4.64
CA ASP A 45 40.32 7.92 5.73
C ASP A 45 39.59 7.88 7.09
N GLN A 46 39.97 6.91 7.92
CA GLN A 46 39.61 6.84 9.34
C GLN A 46 40.46 7.84 10.13
N ILE A 47 39.82 8.78 10.83
CA ILE A 47 40.47 9.58 11.87
C ILE A 47 39.96 9.10 13.23
N LEU A 48 40.89 8.53 14.00
CA LEU A 48 40.79 8.23 15.42
C LEU A 48 40.79 9.51 16.24
N LEU A 49 39.80 9.69 17.12
CA LEU A 49 39.92 10.56 18.29
C LEU A 49 39.53 9.77 19.55
N SER A 50 40.51 9.67 20.44
CA SER A 50 40.48 9.13 21.79
C SER A 50 39.76 10.07 22.77
N GLY A 51 39.06 9.53 23.78
CA GLY A 51 38.76 10.29 25.01
C GLY A 51 37.49 9.90 25.78
N ASP A 52 37.62 8.85 26.60
CA ASP A 52 37.00 8.52 27.90
C ASP A 52 35.58 8.95 28.35
N GLN A 53 34.79 7.89 28.60
CA GLN A 53 34.07 7.49 29.84
C GLN A 53 33.05 8.44 30.50
N ALA A 54 31.78 8.05 30.40
CA ALA A 54 30.87 7.99 31.55
C ALA A 54 29.87 6.82 31.39
N LYS A 55 29.79 5.98 32.42
CA LYS A 55 28.96 4.78 32.53
C LYS A 55 27.47 5.12 32.53
N ALA A 56 26.69 4.46 31.69
CA ALA A 56 25.27 4.20 31.91
C ALA A 56 24.95 2.78 31.42
N THR A 57 24.07 2.14 32.17
CA THR A 57 23.80 0.70 32.20
C THR A 57 23.24 0.12 30.91
N ASN A 58 23.62 -1.13 30.69
CA ASN A 58 23.53 -1.91 29.47
C ASN A 58 22.11 -2.50 29.27
N THR A 59 21.39 -2.08 28.23
CA THR A 59 20.42 -2.90 27.49
C THR A 59 20.41 -2.45 26.03
N SER A 60 21.42 -2.85 25.28
CA SER A 60 21.48 -2.68 23.83
C SER A 60 20.81 -3.86 23.13
N SER A 61 19.55 -3.71 22.73
CA SER A 61 19.03 -4.47 21.59
C SER A 61 19.52 -3.75 20.33
N LEU A 62 20.73 -4.09 19.89
CA LEU A 62 21.27 -3.63 18.61
C LEU A 62 20.30 -4.05 17.50
N PHE A 63 19.75 -3.05 16.81
CA PHE A 63 19.23 -3.18 15.46
C PHE A 63 20.38 -3.60 14.54
N GLY A 64 20.60 -4.91 14.45
CA GLY A 64 21.39 -5.51 13.38
C GLY A 64 20.59 -5.43 12.09
N ILE A 65 21.16 -4.77 11.08
CA ILE A 65 20.78 -4.96 9.69
C ILE A 65 21.01 -6.44 9.39
N LYS A 66 19.95 -7.25 9.51
CA LYS A 66 19.93 -8.60 8.95
C LYS A 66 19.90 -8.41 7.44
N GLY A 67 20.93 -8.91 6.76
CA GLY A 67 20.90 -9.02 5.31
C GLY A 67 19.62 -9.72 4.87
N ASP A 68 19.02 -9.22 3.79
CA ASP A 68 17.75 -9.72 3.27
C ASP A 68 17.79 -11.25 3.12
N PRO A 69 16.75 -11.97 3.58
CA PRO A 69 16.65 -13.40 3.31
C PRO A 69 16.69 -13.65 1.81
N PRO A 70 17.31 -14.76 1.36
CA PRO A 70 17.56 -15.03 -0.06
C PRO A 70 16.29 -15.13 -0.93
N SER A 71 15.09 -15.20 -0.34
CA SER A 71 13.79 -15.23 -1.03
C SER A 71 13.04 -13.88 -1.04
N GLY A 72 13.45 -12.86 -0.27
CA GLY A 72 12.67 -11.63 -0.12
C GLY A 72 11.30 -11.85 0.53
N GLU A 73 11.19 -12.88 1.39
CA GLU A 73 10.02 -13.19 2.20
C GLU A 73 10.24 -12.78 3.67
N SER A 74 9.23 -12.17 4.27
CA SER A 74 9.16 -11.92 5.71
C SER A 74 7.81 -12.39 6.28
N SER A 75 7.83 -12.97 7.48
CA SER A 75 6.63 -13.28 8.25
C SER A 75 6.89 -13.06 9.74
N GLY A 76 5.81 -12.94 10.50
CA GLY A 76 5.87 -12.76 11.94
C GLY A 76 4.49 -12.46 12.51
N GLY A 77 4.43 -12.20 13.81
CA GLY A 77 3.19 -11.85 14.48
C GLY A 77 3.42 -11.28 15.87
N GLY A 78 2.31 -10.99 16.54
CA GLY A 78 2.28 -10.46 17.89
C GLY A 78 0.90 -10.54 18.51
N GLN A 79 0.80 -10.15 19.77
CA GLN A 79 -0.45 -10.18 20.53
C GLN A 79 -0.54 -8.95 21.42
N SER A 80 -1.75 -8.49 21.71
CA SER A 80 -2.00 -7.44 22.68
C SER A 80 -1.70 -7.93 24.10
N ASP A 81 -1.33 -7.02 25.00
CA ASP A 81 -0.98 -7.37 26.38
C ASP A 81 -2.10 -8.09 27.14
N ASN A 82 -3.35 -7.77 26.82
CA ASN A 82 -4.54 -8.41 27.39
C ASN A 82 -4.99 -9.69 26.66
N ALA A 83 -4.22 -10.16 25.68
CA ALA A 83 -4.48 -11.32 24.84
C ALA A 83 -5.79 -11.31 24.03
N LYS A 84 -6.56 -10.21 24.04
CA LYS A 84 -7.83 -10.07 23.32
C LYS A 84 -7.67 -9.96 21.80
N CYS A 85 -6.47 -9.66 21.32
CA CYS A 85 -6.20 -9.52 19.90
C CYS A 85 -4.82 -10.07 19.57
N SER A 86 -4.69 -10.87 18.52
CA SER A 86 -3.39 -11.22 17.94
C SER A 86 -3.33 -10.82 16.47
N TYR A 87 -2.13 -10.70 15.93
CA TYR A 87 -1.91 -10.46 14.52
C TYR A 87 -0.77 -11.31 13.99
N GLY A 88 -0.79 -11.53 12.70
CA GLY A 88 0.31 -12.11 11.94
C GLY A 88 0.38 -11.49 10.56
N PHE A 89 1.56 -11.49 9.98
CA PHE A 89 1.80 -10.96 8.64
C PHE A 89 2.67 -11.92 7.83
N SER A 90 2.50 -11.86 6.52
CA SER A 90 3.38 -12.47 5.54
C SER A 90 3.53 -11.52 4.37
N SER A 91 4.75 -11.31 3.92
CA SER A 91 5.08 -10.38 2.85
C SER A 91 6.16 -11.02 1.97
N MET A 92 5.95 -10.98 0.66
CA MET A 92 6.87 -11.62 -0.29
C MET A 92 6.95 -10.86 -1.60
N ARG A 93 8.16 -10.81 -2.17
CA ARG A 93 8.41 -10.15 -3.46
C ARG A 93 7.65 -10.79 -4.63
N GLY A 94 7.36 -12.09 -4.56
CA GLY A 94 6.75 -12.83 -5.66
C GLY A 94 7.61 -12.78 -6.93
N LYS A 95 6.97 -12.55 -8.08
CA LYS A 95 7.63 -12.56 -9.40
C LYS A 95 8.22 -11.21 -9.82
N ARG A 96 8.04 -10.15 -9.02
CA ARG A 96 8.59 -8.82 -9.30
C ARG A 96 10.10 -8.78 -9.09
N ALA A 97 10.78 -7.84 -9.75
CA ALA A 97 12.22 -7.64 -9.58
C ALA A 97 12.56 -7.02 -8.21
N PHE A 98 11.68 -6.15 -7.71
CA PHE A 98 11.83 -5.41 -6.46
C PHE A 98 10.65 -5.67 -5.53
N MET A 99 10.89 -5.47 -4.24
CA MET A 99 9.85 -5.43 -3.22
C MET A 99 9.53 -3.95 -2.95
N GLU A 100 8.34 -3.52 -3.36
CA GLU A 100 7.83 -2.15 -3.21
C GLU A 100 6.69 -2.06 -2.19
N ASP A 101 6.13 -3.21 -1.78
CA ASP A 101 5.22 -3.36 -0.65
C ASP A 101 5.93 -3.13 0.70
N PHE A 102 5.23 -2.44 1.60
CA PHE A 102 5.59 -2.28 3.01
C PHE A 102 4.38 -2.58 3.89
N TYR A 103 4.64 -2.80 5.18
CA TYR A 103 3.61 -3.03 6.16
C TYR A 103 4.00 -2.51 7.55
N GLU A 104 2.99 -2.30 8.39
CA GLU A 104 3.17 -2.12 9.81
C GLU A 104 2.08 -2.89 10.54
N ALA A 105 2.46 -3.64 11.59
CA ALA A 105 1.54 -4.37 12.43
C ALA A 105 2.11 -4.39 13.84
N ARG A 106 1.47 -3.64 14.75
CA ARG A 106 1.86 -3.58 16.17
C ARG A 106 0.72 -3.12 17.05
N PHE A 107 0.90 -3.34 18.35
CA PHE A 107 0.15 -2.63 19.38
C PHE A 107 1.00 -1.49 19.95
N ALA A 108 0.35 -0.41 20.37
CA ALA A 108 0.95 0.71 21.07
C ALA A 108 0.08 1.12 22.26
N LEU A 109 0.71 1.62 23.31
CA LEU A 109 0.01 2.30 24.40
C LEU A 109 -0.04 3.80 24.07
N VAL A 110 -1.24 4.34 23.90
CA VAL A 110 -1.46 5.77 23.64
C VAL A 110 -2.37 6.31 24.72
N GLU A 111 -1.83 7.23 25.54
CA GLU A 111 -2.43 7.61 26.81
C GLU A 111 -2.67 6.35 27.66
N ASP A 112 -3.92 6.05 28.01
CA ASP A 112 -4.31 4.84 28.77
C ASP A 112 -4.99 3.78 27.89
N HIS A 113 -4.89 3.89 26.56
CA HIS A 113 -5.53 2.99 25.61
C HIS A 113 -4.50 2.09 24.91
N THR A 114 -4.72 0.77 24.95
CA THR A 114 -4.05 -0.15 24.02
C THR A 114 -4.66 0.03 22.64
N VAL A 115 -3.84 0.41 21.67
CA VAL A 115 -4.24 0.67 20.30
C VAL A 115 -3.57 -0.32 19.35
N GLY A 116 -4.34 -0.95 18.48
CA GLY A 116 -3.82 -1.76 17.37
C GLY A 116 -3.62 -0.91 16.12
N LEU A 117 -2.44 -0.99 15.50
CA LEU A 117 -2.06 -0.24 14.30
C LEU A 117 -1.60 -1.24 13.24
N PHE A 118 -2.41 -1.39 12.18
CA PHE A 118 -2.18 -2.35 11.11
C PHE A 118 -2.30 -1.67 9.75
N GLY A 119 -1.32 -1.81 8.87
CA GLY A 119 -1.29 -1.15 7.58
C GLY A 119 -0.53 -1.94 6.52
N VAL A 120 -1.08 -1.98 5.31
CA VAL A 120 -0.40 -2.45 4.10
C VAL A 120 -0.26 -1.27 3.14
N PHE A 121 0.94 -1.10 2.61
CA PHE A 121 1.34 0.02 1.76
C PHE A 121 1.95 -0.54 0.48
N ASP A 122 1.16 -0.58 -0.58
CA ASP A 122 1.58 -1.10 -1.89
C ASP A 122 2.20 0.02 -2.72
N GLY A 123 3.51 -0.06 -2.93
CA GLY A 123 4.30 0.98 -3.57
C GLY A 123 4.38 0.80 -5.08
N HIS A 124 4.34 1.91 -5.82
CA HIS A 124 4.53 1.93 -7.27
C HIS A 124 5.46 3.05 -7.71
N GLY A 125 6.17 2.85 -8.83
CA GLY A 125 7.14 3.84 -9.33
C GLY A 125 8.39 3.99 -8.43
N GLY A 126 8.66 3.00 -7.58
CA GLY A 126 9.70 3.00 -6.55
C GLY A 126 9.12 2.82 -5.15
N SER A 127 9.87 2.15 -4.28
CA SER A 127 9.50 1.91 -2.87
C SER A 127 9.46 3.14 -1.95
N ARG A 128 9.93 4.32 -2.39
CA ARG A 128 10.18 5.48 -1.50
C ARG A 128 8.91 6.05 -0.88
N ALA A 129 7.80 6.06 -1.60
CA ALA A 129 6.54 6.55 -1.08
C ALA A 129 5.99 5.60 -0.01
N ALA A 130 5.93 4.30 -0.30
CA ALA A 130 5.47 3.29 0.64
C ALA A 130 6.35 3.23 1.90
N ASP A 131 7.68 3.28 1.75
CA ASP A 131 8.63 3.35 2.88
C ASP A 131 8.40 4.59 3.75
N TYR A 132 8.16 5.76 3.14
CA TYR A 132 7.88 6.99 3.88
C TYR A 132 6.53 6.92 4.61
N VAL A 133 5.47 6.49 3.92
CA VAL A 133 4.14 6.40 4.51
C VAL A 133 4.13 5.41 5.66
N GLN A 134 4.76 4.24 5.50
CA GLN A 134 4.89 3.24 6.56
C GLN A 134 5.58 3.83 7.81
N LYS A 135 6.69 4.55 7.65
CA LYS A 135 7.44 5.11 8.78
C LYS A 135 6.74 6.26 9.51
N ASN A 136 5.89 7.02 8.82
CA ASN A 136 5.39 8.30 9.33
C ASN A 136 3.89 8.32 9.61
N LEU A 137 3.07 7.54 8.90
CA LEU A 137 1.61 7.66 8.98
C LEU A 137 1.08 7.36 10.37
N PHE A 138 1.45 6.21 10.95
CA PHE A 138 1.02 5.86 12.30
C PHE A 138 1.71 6.72 13.37
N GLU A 139 2.97 7.11 13.15
CA GLU A 139 3.71 8.01 14.04
C GLU A 139 3.09 9.42 14.11
N ASN A 140 2.56 9.91 13.00
CA ASN A 140 1.81 11.16 12.94
C ASN A 140 0.44 10.99 13.61
N LEU A 141 -0.23 9.86 13.37
CA LEU A 141 -1.55 9.58 13.92
C LEU A 141 -1.56 9.52 15.45
N ILE A 142 -0.63 8.79 16.06
CA ILE A 142 -0.56 8.67 17.53
C ILE A 142 -0.22 10.00 18.22
N LYS A 143 0.42 10.93 17.51
CA LYS A 143 0.73 12.28 18.00
C LYS A 143 -0.40 13.28 17.73
N HIS A 144 -1.42 12.88 16.98
CA HIS A 144 -2.51 13.76 16.61
C HIS A 144 -3.38 14.11 17.82
N PRO A 145 -3.66 15.39 18.10
CA PRO A 145 -4.36 15.82 19.32
C PRO A 145 -5.80 15.31 19.43
N LYS A 146 -6.41 14.94 18.28
CA LYS A 146 -7.75 14.35 18.22
C LYS A 146 -7.76 12.82 18.18
N PHE A 147 -6.61 12.15 18.30
CA PHE A 147 -6.54 10.71 18.00
C PHE A 147 -7.52 9.87 18.82
N ILE A 148 -7.58 10.10 20.14
CA ILE A 148 -8.49 9.39 21.04
C ILE A 148 -9.90 10.01 21.00
N THR A 149 -10.02 11.33 20.94
CA THR A 149 -11.30 12.06 21.09
C THR A 149 -12.15 12.07 19.82
N ASP A 150 -11.53 12.10 18.65
CA ASP A 150 -12.16 12.05 17.33
C ASP A 150 -11.22 11.37 16.31
N THR A 151 -11.11 10.04 16.47
CA THR A 151 -10.21 9.20 15.67
C THR A 151 -10.46 9.31 14.17
N LYS A 152 -11.72 9.51 13.73
CA LYS A 152 -12.06 9.65 12.31
C LYS A 152 -11.42 10.89 11.71
N SER A 153 -11.64 12.05 12.33
CA SER A 153 -11.03 13.30 11.87
C SER A 153 -9.51 13.23 11.96
N ALA A 154 -8.96 12.63 13.03
CA ALA A 154 -7.53 12.45 13.18
C ALA A 154 -6.91 11.63 12.03
N ILE A 155 -7.56 10.55 11.60
CA ILE A 155 -7.09 9.74 10.46
C ILE A 155 -7.11 10.57 9.16
N VAL A 156 -8.22 11.24 8.83
CA VAL A 156 -8.31 12.04 7.60
C VAL A 156 -7.25 13.15 7.57
N GLU A 157 -7.13 13.90 8.67
CA GLU A 157 -6.16 14.99 8.81
C GLU A 157 -4.72 14.47 8.69
N THR A 158 -4.43 13.32 9.31
CA THR A 158 -3.10 12.69 9.30
C THR A 158 -2.70 12.15 7.92
N TYR A 159 -3.64 11.59 7.16
CA TYR A 159 -3.39 11.13 5.78
C TYR A 159 -2.99 12.30 4.88
N GLN A 160 -3.75 13.40 4.93
CA GLN A 160 -3.44 14.61 4.17
C GLN A 160 -2.12 15.26 4.59
N GLN A 161 -1.85 15.29 5.91
CA GLN A 161 -0.59 15.80 6.45
C GLN A 161 0.60 14.97 5.96
N THR A 162 0.55 13.64 6.12
CA THR A 162 1.65 12.73 5.77
C THR A 162 1.98 12.79 4.28
N ASP A 163 0.95 12.85 3.42
CA ASP A 163 1.13 13.03 1.98
C ASP A 163 1.78 14.38 1.66
N SER A 164 1.32 15.46 2.29
CA SER A 164 1.89 16.80 2.11
C SER A 164 3.35 16.88 2.58
N GLU A 165 3.71 16.17 3.64
CA GLU A 165 5.08 16.08 4.16
C GLU A 165 5.98 15.28 3.21
N TYR A 166 5.51 14.12 2.71
CA TYR A 166 6.22 13.34 1.70
C TYR A 166 6.51 14.17 0.44
N LEU A 167 5.48 14.85 -0.07
CA LEU A 167 5.60 15.73 -1.25
C LEU A 167 6.46 16.98 -1.00
N LYS A 168 6.81 17.33 0.24
CA LYS A 168 7.81 18.37 0.52
C LYS A 168 9.21 17.78 0.64
N HIS A 169 9.33 16.61 1.23
CA HIS A 169 10.60 15.90 1.46
C HIS A 169 11.21 15.37 0.15
N GLU A 170 10.41 14.76 -0.72
CA GLU A 170 10.88 14.14 -1.96
C GLU A 170 11.08 15.19 -3.06
N ASN A 171 12.20 15.92 -3.08
CA ASN A 171 12.43 16.97 -4.08
C ASN A 171 13.05 16.45 -5.40
N SER A 172 13.14 15.13 -5.61
CA SER A 172 13.66 14.61 -6.87
C SER A 172 12.62 14.75 -7.98
N GLN A 173 12.92 15.55 -9.01
CA GLN A 173 12.02 15.72 -10.16
C GLN A 173 11.93 14.46 -11.05
N HIS A 174 12.74 13.43 -10.80
CA HIS A 174 13.00 12.36 -11.76
C HIS A 174 12.38 11.02 -11.35
N ARG A 175 11.71 10.94 -10.20
CA ARG A 175 11.11 9.69 -9.73
C ARG A 175 9.80 9.93 -9.00
N ASP A 176 8.70 9.86 -9.76
CA ASP A 176 7.34 9.97 -9.24
C ASP A 176 6.89 8.62 -8.69
N ALA A 177 7.13 8.42 -7.39
CA ALA A 177 6.69 7.23 -6.66
C ALA A 177 5.38 7.54 -5.93
N GLY A 178 4.56 6.51 -5.76
CA GLY A 178 3.35 6.57 -4.97
C GLY A 178 3.13 5.30 -4.17
N SER A 179 2.11 5.35 -3.32
CA SER A 179 1.73 4.22 -2.48
C SER A 179 0.24 4.21 -2.21
N THR A 180 -0.34 3.02 -2.19
CA THR A 180 -1.62 2.79 -1.51
C THR A 180 -1.41 2.88 0.02
N ALA A 181 -2.51 2.94 0.76
CA ALA A 181 -2.54 2.60 2.17
C ALA A 181 -3.91 2.02 2.51
N SER A 182 -3.93 0.74 2.90
CA SER A 182 -5.07 0.15 3.57
C SER A 182 -4.68 -0.05 5.01
N THR A 183 -5.35 0.65 5.93
CA THR A 183 -5.02 0.61 7.37
C THR A 183 -6.24 0.25 8.20
N ALA A 184 -5.98 -0.35 9.35
CA ALA A 184 -6.96 -0.63 10.38
C ALA A 184 -6.41 -0.19 11.74
N VAL A 185 -7.17 0.66 12.41
CA VAL A 185 -6.84 1.23 13.72
C VAL A 185 -7.87 0.73 14.73
N LEU A 186 -7.41 -0.04 15.71
CA LEU A 186 -8.25 -0.60 16.77
C LEU A 186 -8.07 0.25 18.05
N VAL A 187 -9.14 0.92 18.50
CA VAL A 187 -9.16 1.66 19.77
C VAL A 187 -10.29 1.10 20.64
N GLY A 188 -9.94 0.38 21.70
CA GLY A 188 -10.92 -0.40 22.47
C GLY A 188 -11.52 -1.51 21.61
N ASP A 189 -12.84 -1.49 21.39
CA ASP A 189 -13.58 -2.38 20.50
C ASP A 189 -13.91 -1.74 19.14
N ARG A 190 -13.48 -0.50 18.89
CA ARG A 190 -13.76 0.23 17.65
C ARG A 190 -12.64 0.01 16.64
N LEU A 191 -12.96 -0.64 15.53
CA LEU A 191 -12.06 -0.84 14.40
C LEU A 191 -12.37 0.20 13.31
N LEU A 192 -11.43 1.10 13.05
CA LEU A 192 -11.51 2.07 11.96
C LEU A 192 -10.63 1.61 10.81
N VAL A 193 -11.25 1.28 9.68
CA VAL A 193 -10.56 0.98 8.43
C VAL A 193 -10.50 2.25 7.59
N ALA A 194 -9.30 2.59 7.12
CA ALA A 194 -9.06 3.71 6.23
C ALA A 194 -8.34 3.22 4.98
N ASN A 195 -8.90 3.53 3.80
CA ASN A 195 -8.36 3.04 2.52
C ASN A 195 -8.02 4.18 1.56
N VAL A 196 -6.85 4.11 0.95
CA VAL A 196 -6.38 4.89 -0.19
C VAL A 196 -5.75 3.91 -1.17
N GLY A 197 -6.24 3.84 -2.41
CA GLY A 197 -5.79 2.87 -3.41
C GLY A 197 -6.63 1.60 -3.45
N ASP A 198 -6.04 0.50 -3.91
CA ASP A 198 -6.68 -0.77 -4.25
C ASP A 198 -6.16 -1.98 -3.47
N SER A 199 -5.30 -1.75 -2.47
CA SER A 199 -5.21 -2.65 -1.32
C SER A 199 -6.56 -2.69 -0.59
N ARG A 200 -6.84 -3.79 0.13
CA ARG A 200 -8.19 -4.03 0.67
C ARG A 200 -8.17 -4.67 2.06
N ALA A 201 -9.15 -4.25 2.86
CA ALA A 201 -9.52 -4.76 4.17
C ALA A 201 -10.84 -5.55 4.11
N VAL A 202 -10.85 -6.77 4.64
CA VAL A 202 -12.00 -7.68 4.69
C VAL A 202 -12.09 -8.33 6.07
N ILE A 203 -13.24 -8.24 6.73
CA ILE A 203 -13.49 -9.00 7.97
C ILE A 203 -14.22 -10.31 7.70
N CYS A 204 -14.03 -11.26 8.60
CA CYS A 204 -14.92 -12.40 8.78
C CYS A 204 -15.93 -12.08 9.88
N ARG A 205 -17.22 -12.02 9.50
CA ARG A 205 -18.34 -11.94 10.44
C ARG A 205 -19.20 -13.19 10.33
N ALA A 206 -19.25 -13.99 11.39
CA ALA A 206 -19.99 -15.25 11.44
C ALA A 206 -19.75 -16.13 10.20
N GLY A 207 -18.47 -16.32 9.85
CA GLY A 207 -18.01 -17.08 8.67
C GLY A 207 -18.20 -16.41 7.30
N LYS A 208 -18.75 -15.20 7.23
CA LYS A 208 -18.97 -14.48 5.97
C LYS A 208 -17.95 -13.35 5.79
N ALA A 209 -17.44 -13.23 4.58
CA ALA A 209 -16.57 -12.12 4.22
C ALA A 209 -17.36 -10.82 4.02
N ILE A 210 -16.95 -9.77 4.72
CA ILE A 210 -17.48 -8.41 4.57
C ILE A 210 -16.30 -7.48 4.28
N ALA A 211 -16.29 -6.86 3.10
CA ALA A 211 -15.30 -5.85 2.77
C ALA A 211 -15.56 -4.57 3.57
N LEU A 212 -14.54 -4.08 4.28
CA LEU A 212 -14.59 -2.78 4.99
C LEU A 212 -13.96 -1.65 4.17
N SER A 213 -13.58 -1.93 2.93
CA SER A 213 -13.01 -0.97 1.99
C SER A 213 -13.48 -1.30 0.58
N THR A 214 -13.52 -0.28 -0.28
CA THR A 214 -13.77 -0.44 -1.71
C THR A 214 -12.57 0.11 -2.46
N ASP A 215 -12.04 -0.67 -3.40
CA ASP A 215 -10.86 -0.28 -4.17
C ASP A 215 -11.09 1.03 -4.93
N HIS A 216 -10.08 1.90 -4.88
CA HIS A 216 -10.06 3.17 -5.61
C HIS A 216 -9.54 2.97 -7.03
N LYS A 217 -10.37 2.34 -7.88
CA LYS A 217 -10.06 2.15 -9.30
C LYS A 217 -10.52 3.35 -10.14
N PRO A 218 -9.76 3.79 -11.17
CA PRO A 218 -10.11 4.96 -11.99
C PRO A 218 -11.48 4.91 -12.68
N ASN A 219 -12.04 3.72 -12.92
CA ASN A 219 -13.38 3.55 -13.50
C ASN A 219 -14.52 3.51 -12.49
N ARG A 220 -14.24 3.59 -11.17
CA ARG A 220 -15.28 3.75 -10.16
C ARG A 220 -16.00 5.08 -10.44
N LYS A 221 -17.33 5.06 -10.44
CA LYS A 221 -18.16 6.13 -11.02
C LYS A 221 -17.85 7.51 -10.42
N ASP A 222 -17.76 7.58 -9.11
CA ASP A 222 -17.43 8.78 -8.33
C ASP A 222 -15.99 9.24 -8.55
N GLU A 223 -15.03 8.32 -8.55
CA GLU A 223 -13.61 8.61 -8.79
C GLU A 223 -13.37 9.14 -10.19
N ARG A 224 -13.97 8.51 -11.21
CA ARG A 224 -13.93 8.97 -12.59
C ARG A 224 -14.48 10.39 -12.72
N GLN A 225 -15.64 10.65 -12.12
CA GLN A 225 -16.24 11.99 -12.12
C GLN A 225 -15.35 13.02 -11.44
N ARG A 226 -14.72 12.68 -10.31
CA ARG A 226 -13.76 13.55 -9.60
C ARG A 226 -12.56 13.89 -10.48
N ILE A 227 -11.97 12.89 -11.14
CA ILE A 227 -10.81 13.04 -12.04
C ILE A 227 -11.18 13.91 -13.25
N GLU A 228 -12.27 13.61 -13.95
CA GLU A 228 -12.71 14.34 -15.14
C GLU A 228 -13.10 15.79 -14.81
N LYS A 229 -13.76 16.02 -13.66
CA LYS A 229 -14.08 17.37 -13.17
C LYS A 229 -12.82 18.19 -12.85
N ALA A 230 -11.75 17.54 -12.43
CA ALA A 230 -10.46 18.18 -12.20
C ALA A 230 -9.67 18.42 -13.51
N GLY A 231 -10.20 18.04 -14.67
CA GLY A 231 -9.54 18.18 -15.98
C GLY A 231 -8.65 16.99 -16.37
N GLY A 232 -8.66 15.92 -15.58
CA GLY A 232 -7.95 14.68 -15.89
C GLY A 232 -8.71 13.79 -16.87
N VAL A 233 -8.06 12.74 -17.35
CA VAL A 233 -8.66 11.76 -18.27
C VAL A 233 -8.50 10.36 -17.70
N VAL A 234 -9.55 9.54 -17.81
CA VAL A 234 -9.50 8.11 -17.50
C VAL A 234 -9.52 7.32 -18.80
N MET A 235 -8.48 6.51 -19.04
CA MET A 235 -8.29 5.77 -20.29
C MET A 235 -8.10 4.28 -20.03
N TRP A 236 -8.56 3.44 -20.96
CA TRP A 236 -8.32 2.00 -20.93
C TRP A 236 -6.99 1.67 -21.64
N ALA A 237 -6.06 1.07 -20.92
CA ALA A 237 -4.78 0.57 -21.44
C ALA A 237 -4.39 -0.73 -20.70
N GLY A 238 -5.04 -1.83 -21.07
CA GLY A 238 -4.99 -3.13 -20.36
C GLY A 238 -5.78 -3.14 -19.04
N THR A 239 -5.79 -2.00 -18.33
CA THR A 239 -6.67 -1.66 -17.21
C THR A 239 -7.04 -0.18 -17.29
N TRP A 240 -7.99 0.28 -16.48
CA TRP A 240 -8.36 1.69 -16.39
C TRP A 240 -7.28 2.50 -15.69
N ARG A 241 -6.85 3.60 -16.30
CA ARG A 241 -5.74 4.43 -15.81
C ARG A 241 -6.05 5.92 -15.82
N VAL A 242 -5.60 6.63 -14.79
CA VAL A 242 -5.56 8.11 -14.73
C VAL A 242 -4.43 8.61 -15.61
N GLY A 243 -4.75 9.49 -16.56
CA GLY A 243 -3.78 10.03 -17.52
C GLY A 243 -3.11 8.97 -18.41
N GLY A 244 -3.66 7.75 -18.47
CA GLY A 244 -3.04 6.61 -19.14
C GLY A 244 -1.87 5.98 -18.39
N VAL A 245 -1.54 6.46 -17.19
CA VAL A 245 -0.36 6.03 -16.43
C VAL A 245 -0.76 5.19 -15.22
N LEU A 246 -1.55 5.73 -14.30
CA LEU A 246 -1.75 5.15 -12.97
C LEU A 246 -3.05 4.34 -12.87
N ALA A 247 -2.98 3.10 -12.37
CA ALA A 247 -4.13 2.18 -12.28
C ALA A 247 -4.98 2.35 -11.01
N VAL A 248 -4.61 3.29 -10.14
CA VAL A 248 -5.36 3.70 -8.94
C VAL A 248 -5.79 5.16 -9.07
N SER A 249 -6.93 5.51 -8.47
CA SER A 249 -7.45 6.89 -8.45
C SER A 249 -7.07 7.68 -7.20
N ARG A 250 -6.63 6.98 -6.14
CA ARG A 250 -6.17 7.56 -4.88
C ARG A 250 -4.85 6.90 -4.46
N ALA A 251 -3.91 7.71 -4.02
CA ALA A 251 -2.59 7.29 -3.57
C ALA A 251 -1.89 8.42 -2.78
N PHE A 252 -0.95 8.03 -1.93
CA PHE A 252 0.10 8.91 -1.44
C PHE A 252 1.15 9.14 -2.52
N GLY A 253 1.81 10.30 -2.52
CA GLY A 253 2.79 10.63 -3.54
C GLY A 253 2.15 10.96 -4.87
N ASP A 254 2.69 10.42 -5.98
CA ASP A 254 2.23 10.69 -7.35
C ASP A 254 2.14 12.19 -7.66
N ARG A 255 3.22 12.92 -7.39
CA ARG A 255 3.32 14.38 -7.52
C ARG A 255 2.81 14.86 -8.87
N LEU A 256 3.19 14.21 -9.97
CA LEU A 256 2.83 14.66 -11.31
C LEU A 256 1.33 14.52 -11.59
N LEU A 257 0.65 13.63 -10.85
CA LEU A 257 -0.77 13.35 -10.99
C LEU A 257 -1.60 13.83 -9.79
N LYS A 258 -1.02 14.55 -8.82
CA LYS A 258 -1.68 14.89 -7.55
C LYS A 258 -2.96 15.71 -7.67
N GLN A 259 -3.10 16.47 -8.77
CA GLN A 259 -4.35 17.15 -9.11
C GLN A 259 -5.53 16.16 -9.30
N TYR A 260 -5.24 14.92 -9.71
CA TYR A 260 -6.21 13.89 -10.03
C TYR A 260 -6.16 12.71 -9.06
N VAL A 261 -5.03 12.48 -8.39
CA VAL A 261 -4.79 11.35 -7.49
C VAL A 261 -4.64 11.89 -6.07
N VAL A 262 -5.68 11.69 -5.24
CA VAL A 262 -5.76 12.26 -3.88
C VAL A 262 -5.36 11.23 -2.83
N ALA A 263 -4.82 11.68 -1.70
CA ALA A 263 -4.52 10.83 -0.54
C ALA A 263 -5.63 10.85 0.53
N GLU A 264 -6.83 11.33 0.19
CA GLU A 264 -7.97 11.36 1.11
C GLU A 264 -8.56 9.96 1.28
N PRO A 265 -8.59 9.40 2.51
CA PRO A 265 -9.06 8.05 2.74
C PRO A 265 -10.58 7.95 2.72
N GLU A 266 -11.08 6.78 2.33
CA GLU A 266 -12.44 6.35 2.70
C GLU A 266 -12.39 5.61 4.03
N LEU A 267 -13.30 6.00 4.94
CA LEU A 267 -13.38 5.45 6.29
C LEU A 267 -14.60 4.55 6.45
N GLN A 268 -14.38 3.39 7.04
CA GLN A 268 -15.43 2.52 7.56
C GLN A 268 -15.13 2.21 9.03
N GLU A 269 -16.14 2.29 9.87
CA GLU A 269 -16.03 1.91 11.29
C GLU A 269 -16.82 0.62 11.53
N GLU A 270 -16.24 -0.25 12.33
CA GLU A 270 -16.84 -1.51 12.75
C GLU A 270 -16.65 -1.71 14.26
N ILE A 271 -17.66 -2.26 14.93
CA ILE A 271 -17.56 -2.62 16.35
C ILE A 271 -17.20 -4.09 16.45
N ILE A 272 -16.07 -4.38 17.09
CA ILE A 272 -15.59 -5.74 17.34
C ILE A 272 -16.45 -6.37 18.44
N ASN A 273 -17.32 -7.27 18.02
CA ASN A 273 -18.18 -8.06 18.88
C ASN A 273 -17.92 -9.56 18.67
N ASN A 274 -18.71 -10.40 19.33
CA ASN A 274 -18.55 -11.85 19.28
C ASN A 274 -18.74 -12.48 17.90
N GLU A 275 -19.32 -11.77 16.94
CA GLU A 275 -19.50 -12.25 15.56
C GLU A 275 -18.31 -11.92 14.66
N VAL A 276 -17.49 -10.93 15.01
CA VAL A 276 -16.32 -10.53 14.22
C VAL A 276 -15.11 -11.36 14.65
N GLU A 277 -14.69 -12.30 13.81
CA GLU A 277 -13.68 -13.30 14.15
C GLU A 277 -12.26 -12.81 13.84
N PHE A 278 -12.07 -12.21 12.67
CA PHE A 278 -10.78 -11.68 12.22
C PHE A 278 -10.91 -10.66 11.09
N LEU A 279 -9.85 -9.90 10.89
CA LEU A 279 -9.62 -9.00 9.77
C LEU A 279 -8.49 -9.56 8.89
N VAL A 280 -8.63 -9.45 7.58
CA VAL A 280 -7.59 -9.63 6.57
C VAL A 280 -7.34 -8.29 5.88
N LEU A 281 -6.09 -7.85 5.84
CA LEU A 281 -5.63 -6.64 5.18
C LEU A 281 -4.52 -7.02 4.21
N ALA A 282 -4.65 -6.73 2.92
CA ALA A 282 -3.64 -7.13 1.94
C ALA A 282 -3.54 -6.21 0.72
N SER A 283 -2.40 -6.27 0.03
CA SER A 283 -2.17 -5.63 -1.27
C SER A 283 -2.96 -6.33 -2.39
N ASP A 284 -3.04 -5.71 -3.57
CA ASP A 284 -3.77 -6.27 -4.70
C ASP A 284 -3.16 -7.59 -5.19
N GLY A 285 -1.88 -7.83 -4.93
CA GLY A 285 -1.20 -9.11 -5.16
C GLY A 285 -1.90 -10.33 -4.57
N LEU A 286 -2.68 -10.16 -3.49
CA LEU A 286 -3.63 -11.18 -2.99
C LEU A 286 -4.98 -11.08 -3.72
N TRP A 287 -5.59 -9.90 -3.71
CA TRP A 287 -6.99 -9.68 -4.08
C TRP A 287 -7.29 -9.84 -5.57
N ASP A 288 -6.28 -9.75 -6.43
CA ASP A 288 -6.39 -9.99 -7.87
C ASP A 288 -6.66 -11.46 -8.20
N VAL A 289 -6.27 -12.39 -7.31
CA VAL A 289 -6.36 -13.83 -7.55
C VAL A 289 -7.17 -14.59 -6.49
N VAL A 290 -7.41 -13.99 -5.33
CA VAL A 290 -8.23 -14.56 -4.23
C VAL A 290 -9.45 -13.68 -3.97
N THR A 291 -10.64 -14.28 -4.01
CA THR A 291 -11.88 -13.56 -3.67
C THR A 291 -12.00 -13.35 -2.16
N ASN A 292 -12.76 -12.32 -1.75
CA ASN A 292 -12.97 -12.02 -0.32
C ASN A 292 -13.45 -13.25 0.48
N GLN A 293 -14.41 -14.01 -0.07
CA GLN A 293 -14.94 -15.19 0.61
C GLN A 293 -13.96 -16.35 0.61
N ASP A 294 -13.21 -16.57 -0.47
CA ASP A 294 -12.16 -17.60 -0.49
C ASP A 294 -11.09 -17.32 0.58
N ALA A 295 -10.65 -16.06 0.70
CA ALA A 295 -9.68 -15.65 1.71
C ALA A 295 -10.16 -15.99 3.12
N VAL A 296 -11.39 -15.58 3.47
CA VAL A 296 -12.02 -15.89 4.76
C VAL A 296 -12.11 -17.39 4.99
N THR A 297 -12.67 -18.15 4.03
CA THR A 297 -12.85 -19.59 4.17
C THR A 297 -11.53 -20.35 4.34
N MET A 298 -10.45 -19.91 3.68
CA MET A 298 -9.15 -20.58 3.77
C MET A 298 -8.50 -20.46 5.16
N VAL A 299 -8.69 -19.33 5.82
CA VAL A 299 -8.04 -19.06 7.11
C VAL A 299 -8.96 -19.22 8.30
N GLN A 300 -10.28 -19.32 8.12
CA GLN A 300 -11.24 -19.37 9.22
C GLN A 300 -10.84 -20.37 10.33
N SER A 301 -10.42 -21.57 9.94
CA SER A 301 -10.04 -22.65 10.85
C SER A 301 -8.59 -22.61 11.35
N ILE A 302 -7.83 -21.55 11.09
CA ILE A 302 -6.40 -21.42 11.44
C ILE A 302 -6.26 -20.43 12.59
N PRO A 303 -6.10 -20.87 13.85
CA PRO A 303 -6.05 -19.96 14.98
C PRO A 303 -4.83 -19.02 14.96
N ASP A 304 -3.69 -19.55 14.50
CA ASP A 304 -2.46 -18.78 14.40
C ASP A 304 -2.53 -17.75 13.26
N ALA A 305 -2.33 -16.48 13.61
CA ALA A 305 -2.51 -15.38 12.67
C ALA A 305 -1.36 -15.30 11.64
N GLU A 306 -0.14 -15.72 12.01
CA GLU A 306 0.99 -15.74 11.08
C GLU A 306 0.83 -16.86 10.05
N GLU A 307 0.45 -18.05 10.49
CA GLU A 307 0.12 -19.18 9.62
C GLU A 307 -1.05 -18.83 8.67
N ALA A 308 -2.08 -18.14 9.18
CA ALA A 308 -3.18 -17.65 8.36
C ALA A 308 -2.70 -16.67 7.28
N ALA A 309 -1.87 -15.68 7.64
CA ALA A 309 -1.33 -14.72 6.67
C ALA A 309 -0.46 -15.41 5.61
N ARG A 310 0.44 -16.33 6.02
CA ARG A 310 1.28 -17.10 5.10
C ARG A 310 0.46 -17.98 4.16
N LYS A 311 -0.61 -18.61 4.66
CA LYS A 311 -1.50 -19.42 3.80
C LYS A 311 -2.13 -18.59 2.67
N LEU A 312 -2.49 -17.34 2.94
CA LEU A 312 -3.07 -16.45 1.94
C LEU A 312 -2.05 -16.02 0.89
N THR A 313 -0.83 -15.67 1.31
CA THR A 313 0.24 -15.28 0.38
C THR A 313 0.69 -16.46 -0.49
N ASP A 314 0.86 -17.65 0.11
CA ASP A 314 1.17 -18.90 -0.61
C ASP A 314 0.08 -19.25 -1.64
N GLU A 315 -1.19 -19.10 -1.26
CA GLU A 315 -2.30 -19.35 -2.19
C GLU A 315 -2.31 -18.35 -3.35
N ALA A 316 -2.07 -17.07 -3.08
CA ALA A 316 -2.00 -16.06 -4.13
C ALA A 316 -0.88 -16.38 -5.14
N LEU A 317 0.29 -16.76 -4.65
CA LEU A 317 1.39 -17.22 -5.50
C LEU A 317 1.00 -18.46 -6.31
N ARG A 318 0.37 -19.45 -5.66
CA ARG A 318 -0.08 -20.70 -6.30
C ARG A 318 -1.14 -20.45 -7.38
N LYS A 319 -2.04 -19.50 -7.17
CA LYS A 319 -3.04 -19.05 -8.15
C LYS A 319 -2.45 -18.20 -9.28
N GLY A 320 -1.15 -17.91 -9.21
CA GLY A 320 -0.39 -17.32 -10.30
C GLY A 320 -0.17 -15.82 -10.18
N SER A 321 -0.40 -15.22 -9.00
CA SER A 321 -0.06 -13.81 -8.76
C SER A 321 1.35 -13.49 -9.26
N ALA A 322 1.46 -12.34 -9.92
CA ALA A 322 2.68 -11.85 -10.53
C ALA A 322 3.23 -10.62 -9.80
N ASP A 323 2.63 -10.27 -8.66
CA ASP A 323 2.94 -9.06 -7.91
C ASP A 323 3.76 -9.32 -6.64
N ASN A 324 4.13 -8.25 -5.95
CA ASN A 324 4.40 -8.30 -4.52
C ASN A 324 3.12 -8.70 -3.79
N ILE A 325 3.25 -9.46 -2.70
CA ILE A 325 2.09 -9.97 -1.97
C ILE A 325 2.34 -9.74 -0.49
N THR A 326 1.54 -8.88 0.12
CA THR A 326 1.61 -8.58 1.55
C THR A 326 0.25 -8.74 2.18
N CYS A 327 0.18 -9.50 3.26
CA CYS A 327 -1.05 -9.80 3.98
C CYS A 327 -0.82 -9.70 5.48
N ILE A 328 -1.75 -9.06 6.18
CA ILE A 328 -1.88 -9.04 7.63
C ILE A 328 -3.21 -9.72 7.98
N VAL A 329 -3.18 -10.63 8.96
CA VAL A 329 -4.37 -11.20 9.58
C VAL A 329 -4.40 -10.76 11.05
N VAL A 330 -5.53 -10.20 11.49
CA VAL A 330 -5.76 -9.79 12.88
C VAL A 330 -6.90 -10.63 13.44
N ARG A 331 -6.65 -11.40 14.50
CA ARG A 331 -7.62 -12.26 15.19
C ARG A 331 -8.18 -11.53 16.40
N PHE A 332 -9.51 -11.56 16.54
CA PHE A 332 -10.20 -11.04 17.71
C PHE A 332 -10.60 -12.20 18.62
N HIS A 333 -10.02 -12.23 19.82
CA HIS A 333 -10.28 -13.25 20.82
C HIS A 333 -11.37 -12.74 21.75
N ASN A 334 -12.59 -13.17 21.48
CA ASN A 334 -13.72 -12.84 22.33
C ASN A 334 -13.66 -13.69 23.61
N ASP A 335 -13.93 -13.05 24.75
CA ASP A 335 -14.10 -13.79 26.01
C ASP A 335 -15.28 -14.74 25.81
N VAL A 336 -15.06 -16.05 25.96
CA VAL A 336 -16.15 -17.03 25.97
C VAL A 336 -16.99 -16.73 27.19
N ALA A 337 -18.18 -16.19 26.96
CA ALA A 337 -19.15 -15.85 28.01
C ALA A 337 -19.63 -17.07 28.80
#